data_AF-A0A1F5L4S2-F1
#
_entry.id   AF-A0A1F5L4S2-F1
#
_cell.length_a   1.000
_cell.length_b   1.000
_cell.length_c   1.000
_cell.angle_alpha   90.00
_cell.angle_beta   90.00
_cell.angle_gamma   90.00
#
_symmetry.space_group_name_H-M   'P 1'
#
loop_
_entity.id
_entity.type
_entity.pdbx_description
1 polymer ?
#
loop_
_entity_poly.entity_id
_entity_poly.type
_entity_poly.pdbx_seq_one_letter_code
_entity_poly.pdbx_strand_id
1 'polypeptide(L)'
;MPIRIRHEARRKYHWPELQLNIWIMIVMSCSATCLGIFSWFMTVQSQMHLGTPWLFPFMVVTSALGVAFILLVLVLAERRFLLPGIIIIGSFILCVLWLTGLIETSLQLYGIVGDVNANCQIYVENNKSWGNNINTLAWLTQSTICNCWKTAFALELVNTIFYLWMIVMSWQVNRDVYD
;
A
#
# COMPACT_ATOMS: atom_id res chain seq x y z
N MET A 1 -28.22 26.03 40.60
CA MET A 1 -28.34 25.29 39.33
C MET A 1 -27.68 23.94 39.51
N PRO A 2 -28.38 22.80 39.40
CA PRO A 2 -27.73 21.51 39.51
C PRO A 2 -26.88 21.24 38.26
N ILE A 3 -25.58 21.06 38.46
CA ILE A 3 -24.63 20.65 37.42
C ILE A 3 -24.97 19.20 37.06
N ARG A 4 -25.59 18.99 35.89
CA ARG A 4 -25.77 17.66 35.31
C ARG A 4 -24.38 17.16 34.88
N ILE A 5 -23.76 16.36 35.74
CA ILE A 5 -22.63 15.52 35.34
C ILE A 5 -23.22 14.43 34.44
N ARG A 6 -23.13 14.60 33.13
CA ARG A 6 -23.33 13.50 32.18
C ARG A 6 -22.20 12.51 32.45
N HIS A 7 -22.50 11.42 33.13
CA HIS A 7 -21.69 10.23 32.98
C HIS A 7 -21.78 9.85 31.50
N GLU A 8 -20.76 10.17 30.72
CA GLU A 8 -20.56 9.60 29.41
C GLU A 8 -20.42 8.09 29.63
N ALA A 9 -21.55 7.38 29.48
CA ALA A 9 -21.54 5.94 29.35
C ALA A 9 -20.48 5.63 28.28
N ARG A 10 -19.48 4.80 28.61
CA ARG A 10 -18.43 4.36 27.67
C ARG A 10 -19.09 4.11 26.31
N ARG A 11 -18.90 5.02 25.34
CA ARG A 11 -19.42 4.82 23.99
C ARG A 11 -18.74 3.58 23.46
N LYS A 12 -19.52 2.50 23.30
CA LYS A 12 -19.08 1.34 22.54
C LYS A 12 -19.22 1.73 21.09
N TYR A 13 -18.13 2.17 20.47
CA TYR A 13 -18.08 2.41 19.04
C TYR A 13 -18.51 1.14 18.30
N HIS A 14 -19.64 1.20 17.59
CA HIS A 14 -20.11 0.11 16.76
C HIS A 14 -19.42 0.19 15.41
N TRP A 15 -18.47 -0.72 15.17
CA TRP A 15 -17.77 -0.82 13.89
C TRP A 15 -18.50 -1.80 12.98
N PRO A 16 -18.75 -1.47 11.70
CA PRO A 16 -19.28 -2.43 10.75
C PRO A 16 -18.23 -3.52 10.46
N GLU A 17 -18.44 -4.71 11.04
CA GLU A 17 -17.48 -5.82 11.05
C GLU A 17 -17.10 -6.27 9.62
N LEU A 18 -18.05 -6.29 8.69
CA LEU A 18 -17.79 -6.67 7.29
C LEU A 18 -16.89 -5.66 6.58
N GLN A 19 -17.16 -4.36 6.71
CA GLN A 19 -16.39 -3.31 6.04
C GLN A 19 -14.96 -3.28 6.57
N LEU A 20 -14.78 -3.40 7.88
CA LEU A 20 -13.45 -3.42 8.51
C LEU A 20 -12.64 -4.64 8.05
N ASN A 21 -13.24 -5.83 8.00
CA ASN A 21 -12.53 -7.04 7.58
C ASN A 21 -12.11 -6.99 6.10
N ILE A 22 -12.98 -6.50 5.21
CA ILE A 22 -12.64 -6.28 3.79
C ILE A 22 -11.47 -5.30 3.67
N TRP A 23 -11.51 -4.20 4.44
CA TRP A 23 -10.44 -3.23 4.45
C TRP A 23 -9.10 -3.85 4.89
N ILE A 24 -9.08 -4.60 6.00
CA ILE A 24 -7.87 -5.24 6.52
C ILE A 24 -7.26 -6.19 5.47
N MET A 25 -8.06 -7.05 4.85
CA MET A 25 -7.57 -8.01 3.86
C MET A 25 -6.95 -7.32 2.63
N ILE A 26 -7.60 -6.28 2.12
CA ILE A 26 -7.13 -5.55 0.94
C ILE A 26 -5.85 -4.78 1.27
N VAL A 27 -5.82 -4.01 2.36
CA VAL A 27 -4.64 -3.22 2.73
C VAL A 27 -3.45 -4.12 3.10
N MET A 28 -3.69 -5.24 3.77
CA MET A 28 -2.64 -6.21 4.09
C MET A 28 -2.04 -6.84 2.83
N SER A 29 -2.88 -7.31 1.91
CA SER A 29 -2.41 -7.93 0.66
C SER A 29 -1.66 -6.94 -0.23
N CYS A 30 -2.15 -5.70 -0.35
CA CYS A 30 -1.47 -4.64 -1.09
C CYS A 30 -0.11 -4.32 -0.46
N SER A 31 -0.07 -4.11 0.86
CA SER A 31 1.17 -3.75 1.58
C SER A 31 2.22 -4.86 1.54
N ALA A 32 1.81 -6.12 1.72
CA ALA A 32 2.72 -7.26 1.64
C ALA A 32 3.27 -7.45 0.22
N THR A 33 2.45 -7.27 -0.80
CA THR A 33 2.86 -7.41 -2.20
C THR A 33 3.83 -6.30 -2.62
N CYS A 34 3.53 -5.03 -2.29
CA CYS A 34 4.44 -3.91 -2.55
C CYS A 34 5.78 -4.10 -1.82
N LEU A 35 5.77 -4.52 -0.55
CA LEU A 35 6.99 -4.84 0.19
C LEU A 35 7.83 -5.91 -0.52
N GLY A 36 7.19 -6.97 -1.03
CA GLY A 36 7.86 -8.02 -1.81
C GLY A 36 8.47 -7.51 -3.11
N ILE A 37 7.72 -6.72 -3.90
CA ILE A 37 8.19 -6.19 -5.18
C ILE A 37 9.39 -5.26 -4.99
N PHE A 38 9.30 -4.28 -4.08
CA PHE A 38 10.37 -3.30 -3.89
C PHE A 38 11.62 -3.89 -3.22
N SER A 39 11.47 -4.86 -2.32
CA SER A 39 12.63 -5.57 -1.74
C SER A 39 13.36 -6.41 -2.78
N TRP A 40 12.63 -7.03 -3.71
CA TRP A 40 13.23 -7.74 -4.83
C TRP A 40 13.98 -6.78 -5.77
N PHE A 41 13.39 -5.63 -6.11
CA PHE A 41 14.08 -4.62 -6.91
C PHE A 41 15.38 -4.12 -6.28
N MET A 42 15.42 -3.91 -4.96
CA MET A 42 16.67 -3.54 -4.26
C MET A 42 17.75 -4.62 -4.41
N THR A 43 17.37 -5.90 -4.32
CA THR A 43 18.30 -7.02 -4.49
C THR A 43 18.85 -7.04 -5.92
N VAL A 44 18.00 -6.88 -6.92
CA VAL A 44 18.40 -6.82 -8.34
C VAL A 44 19.37 -5.67 -8.60
N GLN A 45 19.10 -4.47 -8.07
CA GLN A 45 20.01 -3.32 -8.20
C GLN A 45 21.37 -3.58 -7.52
N SER A 46 21.36 -4.22 -6.34
CA SER A 46 22.58 -4.58 -5.62
C SER A 46 23.45 -5.56 -6.42
N GLN A 47 22.86 -6.50 -7.15
CA GLN A 47 23.62 -7.43 -8.00
C GLN A 47 24.23 -6.72 -9.21
N MET A 48 23.53 -5.75 -9.77
CA MET A 48 24.00 -4.95 -10.91
C MET A 48 24.99 -3.84 -10.53
N HIS A 49 25.31 -3.66 -9.24
CA HIS A 49 26.18 -2.59 -8.73
C HIS A 49 25.73 -1.18 -9.18
N LEU A 50 24.43 -1.00 -9.36
CA LEU A 50 23.82 0.27 -9.71
C LEU A 50 23.35 0.99 -8.44
N GLY A 51 23.35 2.33 -8.47
CA GLY A 51 22.81 3.13 -7.38
C GLY A 51 21.31 2.83 -7.19
N THR A 52 20.88 2.59 -5.95
CA THR A 52 19.47 2.35 -5.65
C THR A 52 18.68 3.66 -5.65
N PRO A 53 17.64 3.79 -6.50
CA PRO A 53 16.74 4.94 -6.43
C PRO A 53 16.11 5.04 -5.05
N TRP A 54 15.95 6.25 -4.53
CA TRP A 54 15.39 6.50 -3.19
C TRP A 54 13.95 5.98 -3.02
N LEU A 55 13.19 5.87 -4.12
CA LEU A 55 11.85 5.29 -4.15
C LEU A 55 11.82 3.86 -3.55
N PHE A 56 12.83 3.03 -3.84
CA PHE A 56 12.81 1.64 -3.40
C PHE A 56 12.87 1.48 -1.88
N PRO A 57 13.86 2.04 -1.16
CA PRO A 57 13.88 1.98 0.29
C PRO A 57 12.69 2.73 0.91
N PHE A 58 12.23 3.84 0.30
CA PHE A 58 11.04 4.56 0.77
C PHE A 58 9.79 3.67 0.76
N MET A 59 9.56 2.93 -0.33
CA MET A 59 8.39 2.04 -0.44
C MET A 59 8.51 0.79 0.41
N VAL A 60 9.71 0.25 0.62
CA VAL A 60 9.92 -0.84 1.58
C VAL A 60 9.54 -0.40 2.99
N VAL A 61 10.02 0.77 3.45
CA VAL A 61 9.70 1.29 4.78
C VAL A 61 8.21 1.62 4.91
N THR A 62 7.64 2.27 3.91
CA THR A 62 6.21 2.64 3.89
C THR A 62 5.30 1.42 3.89
N SER A 63 5.64 0.39 3.11
CA SER A 63 4.90 -0.88 3.09
C SER A 63 5.06 -1.66 4.39
N ALA A 64 6.26 -1.65 5.00
CA ALA A 64 6.49 -2.27 6.30
C ALA A 64 5.69 -1.58 7.41
N LEU A 65 5.62 -0.25 7.40
CA LEU A 65 4.76 0.53 8.29
C LEU A 65 3.28 0.20 8.07
N GLY A 66 2.84 0.02 6.82
CA GLY A 66 1.48 -0.42 6.49
C GLY A 66 1.14 -1.79 7.09
N VAL A 67 2.03 -2.78 6.93
CA VAL A 67 1.87 -4.12 7.52
C VAL A 67 1.85 -4.03 9.05
N ALA A 68 2.79 -3.29 9.65
CA ALA A 68 2.85 -3.10 11.10
C ALA A 68 1.59 -2.43 11.65
N PHE A 69 1.04 -1.44 10.94
CA PHE A 69 -0.20 -0.78 11.30
C PHE A 69 -1.40 -1.74 11.25
N ILE A 70 -1.49 -2.60 10.24
CA ILE A 70 -2.54 -3.62 10.17
C ILE A 70 -2.44 -4.63 11.31
N LEU A 71 -1.23 -5.09 11.64
CA LEU A 71 -1.01 -5.98 12.79
C LEU A 71 -1.46 -5.31 14.10
N LEU A 72 -1.15 -4.02 14.26
CA LEU A 72 -1.61 -3.23 15.41
C LEU A 72 -3.15 -3.13 15.46
N VAL A 73 -3.82 -2.92 14.32
CA VAL A 73 -5.29 -2.88 14.24
C VAL A 73 -5.90 -4.24 14.60
N LEU A 74 -5.32 -5.34 14.13
CA LEU A 74 -5.77 -6.70 14.48
C LEU A 74 -5.66 -6.95 16.00
N VAL A 75 -4.53 -6.54 16.62
CA VAL A 75 -4.35 -6.66 18.07
C VAL A 75 -5.38 -5.82 18.85
N LEU A 76 -5.70 -4.61 18.38
CA LEU A 76 -6.74 -3.77 19.00
C LEU A 76 -8.14 -4.36 18.83
N ALA A 77 -8.41 -5.01 17.71
CA ALA A 77 -9.69 -5.67 17.44
C ALA A 77 -9.94 -6.82 18.41
N GLU A 78 -8.94 -7.65 18.68
CA GLU A 78 -8.99 -8.73 19.69
C GLU A 78 -9.27 -8.20 21.09
N ARG A 79 -8.75 -7.01 21.43
CA ARG A 79 -8.99 -6.37 22.73
C ARG A 79 -10.36 -5.67 22.81
N ARG A 80 -11.16 -5.64 21.74
CA ARG A 80 -12.43 -4.90 21.63
C ARG A 80 -12.27 -3.41 22.00
N PHE A 81 -11.07 -2.86 21.83
CA PHE A 81 -10.70 -1.48 22.12
C PHE A 81 -10.22 -0.80 20.82
N LEU A 82 -11.11 -0.70 19.83
CA LEU A 82 -10.84 0.09 18.63
C LEU A 82 -11.05 1.58 18.96
N LEU A 83 -9.95 2.25 19.33
CA LEU A 83 -9.91 3.69 19.54
C LEU A 83 -9.91 4.39 18.17
N PRO A 84 -11.00 5.06 17.75
CA PRO A 84 -11.09 5.68 16.43
C PRO A 84 -10.02 6.76 16.21
N GLY A 85 -9.58 7.44 17.28
CA GLY A 85 -8.55 8.48 17.19
C GLY A 85 -7.21 7.97 16.66
N ILE A 86 -6.74 6.81 17.11
CA ILE A 86 -5.45 6.22 16.65
C ILE A 86 -5.57 5.81 15.18
N ILE A 87 -6.71 5.23 14.80
CA ILE A 87 -6.95 4.72 13.44
C ILE A 87 -7.02 5.88 12.43
N ILE A 88 -7.66 7.00 12.79
CA ILE A 88 -7.73 8.20 11.93
C ILE A 88 -6.33 8.77 11.69
N ILE A 89 -5.56 8.98 12.75
CA ILE A 89 -4.22 9.58 12.64
C ILE A 89 -3.28 8.66 11.86
N GLY A 90 -3.26 7.36 12.20
CA GLY A 90 -2.44 6.37 11.50
C GLY A 90 -2.79 6.24 10.02
N SER A 91 -4.09 6.19 9.69
CA SER A 91 -4.54 6.14 8.30
C SER A 91 -4.23 7.41 7.52
N PHE A 92 -4.27 8.58 8.16
CA PHE A 92 -3.88 9.84 7.53
C PHE A 92 -2.39 9.89 7.19
N ILE A 93 -1.52 9.52 8.14
CA ILE A 93 -0.08 9.48 7.92
C ILE A 93 0.26 8.48 6.80
N LEU A 94 -0.30 7.27 6.86
CA LEU A 94 -0.09 6.26 5.82
C LEU A 94 -0.63 6.73 4.48
N CYS A 95 -1.81 7.36 4.42
CA CYS A 95 -2.34 7.91 3.18
C CYS A 95 -1.35 8.86 2.50
N VAL A 96 -0.73 9.78 3.24
CA VAL A 96 0.25 10.72 2.68
C VAL A 96 1.50 9.99 2.19
N LEU A 97 2.04 9.05 2.98
CA LEU A 97 3.22 8.29 2.59
C LEU A 97 2.99 7.46 1.32
N TRP A 98 1.84 6.77 1.24
CA TRP A 98 1.45 5.99 0.07
C TRP A 98 1.18 6.88 -1.16
N LEU A 99 0.63 8.08 -0.97
CA LEU A 99 0.44 9.05 -2.04
C LEU A 99 1.77 9.55 -2.60
N THR A 100 2.75 9.86 -1.74
CA THR A 100 4.09 10.24 -2.17
C THR A 100 4.75 9.13 -2.98
N GLY A 101 4.63 7.88 -2.52
CA GLY A 101 5.09 6.71 -3.25
C GLY A 101 4.46 6.59 -4.64
N LEU A 102 3.13 6.73 -4.71
CA LEU A 102 2.38 6.65 -5.97
C LEU A 102 2.84 7.69 -7.00
N ILE A 103 3.06 8.95 -6.55
CA ILE A 103 3.52 10.02 -7.44
C ILE A 103 4.88 9.66 -8.04
N GLU A 104 5.83 9.23 -7.23
CA GLU A 104 7.17 8.85 -7.68
C GLU A 104 7.16 7.61 -8.57
N THR A 105 6.38 6.58 -8.22
CA THR A 105 6.18 5.39 -9.07
C THR A 105 5.59 5.80 -10.43
N SER A 106 4.65 6.75 -10.46
CA SER A 106 4.05 7.25 -11.70
C SER A 106 5.06 8.01 -12.57
N LEU A 107 5.94 8.82 -11.94
CA LEU A 107 6.99 9.55 -12.62
C LEU A 107 8.04 8.61 -13.22
N GLN A 108 8.34 7.49 -12.58
CA GLN A 108 9.29 6.51 -13.12
C GLN A 108 8.65 5.60 -14.18
N LEU A 109 7.36 5.29 -14.03
CA LEU A 109 6.64 4.43 -14.98
C LEU A 109 6.30 5.15 -16.29
N TYR A 110 5.92 6.43 -16.23
CA TYR A 110 5.46 7.22 -17.38
C TYR A 110 6.30 8.49 -17.62
N GLY A 111 7.48 8.58 -17.01
CA GLY A 111 8.35 9.76 -17.11
C GLY A 111 9.00 9.92 -18.48
N ILE A 112 9.41 11.15 -18.78
CA ILE A 112 10.06 11.52 -20.05
C ILE A 112 11.50 10.96 -20.12
N VAL A 113 12.16 10.79 -18.98
CA VAL A 113 13.53 10.27 -18.87
C VAL A 113 13.48 8.94 -18.12
N GLY A 114 13.70 7.83 -18.82
CA GLY A 114 13.67 6.49 -18.22
C GLY A 114 12.30 5.82 -18.19
N ASP A 115 11.45 6.08 -19.20
CA ASP A 115 10.12 5.47 -19.34
C ASP A 115 10.18 3.93 -19.27
N VAL A 116 9.82 3.37 -18.13
CA VAL A 116 9.75 1.92 -17.94
C VAL A 116 8.70 1.32 -18.87
N ASN A 117 7.56 1.99 -19.07
CA ASN A 117 6.48 1.48 -19.91
C ASN A 117 6.90 1.42 -21.40
N ALA A 118 7.56 2.43 -21.95
CA ALA A 118 8.09 2.38 -23.32
C ALA A 118 9.16 1.29 -23.49
N ASN A 119 10.07 1.14 -22.51
CA ASN A 119 11.04 0.06 -22.51
C ASN A 119 10.35 -1.32 -22.49
N CYS A 120 9.30 -1.48 -21.68
CA CYS A 120 8.51 -2.70 -21.65
C CYS A 120 7.83 -3.01 -22.99
N GLN A 121 7.30 -1.99 -23.69
CA GLN A 121 6.74 -2.17 -25.03
C GLN A 121 7.80 -2.65 -26.02
N ILE A 122 8.99 -2.03 -26.02
CA ILE A 122 10.08 -2.35 -26.96
C ILE A 122 10.67 -3.74 -26.69
N TYR A 123 11.00 -4.05 -25.44
CA TYR A 123 11.75 -5.26 -25.10
C TYR A 123 10.88 -6.48 -24.81
N VAL A 124 9.64 -6.30 -24.33
CA VAL A 124 8.75 -7.42 -23.99
C VAL A 124 7.71 -7.69 -25.08
N GLU A 125 6.99 -6.65 -25.52
CA GLU A 125 5.89 -6.84 -26.49
C GLU A 125 6.39 -7.00 -27.93
N ASN A 126 7.37 -6.19 -28.34
CA ASN A 126 7.89 -6.16 -29.71
C ASN A 126 9.02 -7.17 -29.97
N ASN A 127 9.69 -7.70 -28.94
CA ASN A 127 10.82 -8.62 -29.09
C ASN A 127 10.64 -9.93 -28.31
N LYS A 128 9.58 -10.68 -28.64
CA LYS A 128 9.25 -11.94 -27.98
C LYS A 128 10.29 -13.03 -28.32
N SER A 129 10.90 -13.59 -27.28
CA SER A 129 11.84 -14.71 -27.38
C SER A 129 11.18 -16.02 -26.94
N TRP A 130 11.44 -17.12 -27.66
CA TRP A 130 10.91 -18.45 -27.36
C TRP A 130 12.04 -19.49 -27.35
N GLY A 131 11.92 -20.51 -26.51
CA GLY A 131 12.86 -21.62 -26.39
C GLY A 131 13.44 -21.79 -24.99
N ASN A 132 14.25 -22.84 -24.79
CA ASN A 132 14.99 -23.09 -23.55
C ASN A 132 16.42 -22.56 -23.67
N ASN A 133 16.56 -21.25 -23.83
CA ASN A 133 17.81 -20.55 -24.07
C ASN A 133 17.89 -19.28 -23.20
N ILE A 134 19.12 -18.83 -22.93
CA ILE A 134 19.40 -17.70 -22.02
C ILE A 134 18.66 -16.43 -22.46
N ASN A 135 18.49 -16.23 -23.77
CA ASN A 135 17.74 -15.09 -24.31
C ASN A 135 16.25 -15.11 -23.89
N THR A 136 15.62 -16.28 -23.84
CA THR A 136 14.25 -16.42 -23.35
C THR A 136 14.18 -16.24 -21.83
N LEU A 137 15.19 -16.68 -21.07
CA LEU A 137 15.28 -16.40 -19.63
C LEU A 137 15.40 -14.89 -19.34
N ALA A 138 16.21 -14.17 -20.12
CA ALA A 138 16.36 -12.73 -20.03
C ALA A 138 15.04 -12.01 -20.36
N TRP A 139 14.35 -12.44 -21.43
CA TRP A 139 13.04 -11.90 -21.80
C TRP A 139 11.98 -12.16 -20.72
N LEU A 140 11.92 -13.37 -20.15
CA LEU A 140 11.02 -13.69 -19.04
C LEU A 140 11.28 -12.79 -17.83
N THR A 141 12.55 -12.57 -17.49
CA THR A 141 12.93 -11.70 -16.38
C THR A 141 12.49 -10.25 -16.63
N GLN A 142 12.71 -9.72 -17.86
CA GLN A 142 12.25 -8.39 -18.25
C GLN A 142 10.71 -8.28 -18.20
N SER A 143 9.99 -9.30 -18.66
CA SER A 143 8.53 -9.38 -18.58
C SER A 143 8.03 -9.33 -17.13
N THR A 144 8.67 -10.06 -16.23
CA THR A 144 8.37 -10.02 -14.79
C THR A 144 8.58 -8.62 -14.22
N ILE A 145 9.71 -7.96 -14.51
CA ILE A 145 9.98 -6.59 -14.05
C ILE A 145 8.87 -5.63 -14.49
N CYS A 146 8.49 -5.68 -15.77
CA CYS A 146 7.43 -4.85 -16.32
C CYS A 146 6.07 -5.05 -15.65
N ASN A 147 5.69 -6.30 -15.40
CA ASN A 147 4.45 -6.61 -14.71
C ASN A 147 4.50 -6.17 -13.24
N CYS A 148 5.63 -6.38 -12.55
CA CYS A 148 5.82 -5.93 -11.18
C CYS A 148 5.65 -4.41 -11.03
N TRP A 149 6.17 -3.61 -11.97
CA TRP A 149 5.98 -2.16 -11.97
C TRP A 149 4.51 -1.75 -12.14
N LYS A 150 3.80 -2.35 -13.10
CA LYS A 150 2.36 -2.07 -13.31
C LYS A 150 1.53 -2.51 -12.10
N THR A 151 1.86 -3.67 -11.52
CA THR A 151 1.20 -4.17 -10.32
C THR A 151 1.47 -3.28 -9.11
N ALA A 152 2.71 -2.83 -8.89
CA ALA A 152 3.05 -1.92 -7.80
C ALA A 152 2.24 -0.61 -7.89
N PHE A 153 2.22 0.01 -9.07
CA PHE A 153 1.42 1.21 -9.31
C PHE A 153 -0.08 1.00 -9.01
N ALA A 154 -0.65 -0.10 -9.49
CA ALA A 154 -2.06 -0.40 -9.26
C ALA A 154 -2.38 -0.62 -7.77
N LEU A 155 -1.52 -1.36 -7.05
CA LEU A 155 -1.71 -1.64 -5.62
C LEU A 155 -1.49 -0.40 -4.76
N GLU A 156 -0.55 0.47 -5.12
CA GLU A 156 -0.37 1.76 -4.46
C GLU A 156 -1.62 2.64 -4.59
N LEU A 157 -2.21 2.70 -5.79
CA LEU A 157 -3.44 3.42 -6.04
C LEU A 157 -4.61 2.85 -5.21
N VAL A 158 -4.78 1.52 -5.21
CA VAL A 158 -5.80 0.89 -4.38
C VAL A 158 -5.57 1.24 -2.90
N ASN A 159 -4.33 1.14 -2.41
CA ASN A 159 -4.07 1.35 -0.99
C ASN A 159 -4.32 2.80 -0.56
N THR A 160 -3.92 3.80 -1.36
CA THR A 160 -4.22 5.21 -1.08
C THR A 160 -5.72 5.48 -0.94
N ILE A 161 -6.54 4.93 -1.85
CA ILE A 161 -8.01 5.06 -1.80
C ILE A 161 -8.57 4.38 -0.54
N PHE A 162 -8.08 3.19 -0.20
CA PHE A 162 -8.55 2.46 0.98
C PHE A 162 -8.15 3.15 2.30
N TYR A 163 -7.00 3.82 2.38
CA TYR A 163 -6.67 4.65 3.53
C TYR A 163 -7.57 5.88 3.64
N LEU A 164 -7.88 6.56 2.53
CA LEU A 164 -8.87 7.65 2.51
C LEU A 164 -10.24 7.18 2.98
N TRP A 165 -10.67 6.01 2.50
CA TRP A 165 -11.93 5.41 2.90
C TRP A 165 -11.98 5.12 4.42
N MET A 166 -10.89 4.64 5.02
CA MET A 166 -10.84 4.45 6.48
C MET A 166 -10.90 5.72 7.30
N ILE A 167 -10.36 6.83 6.79
CA ILE A 167 -10.49 8.12 7.46
C ILE A 167 -11.97 8.51 7.52
N VAL A 168 -12.71 8.34 6.42
CA VAL A 168 -14.14 8.62 6.35
C VAL A 168 -14.94 7.69 7.26
N MET A 169 -14.68 6.38 7.20
CA MET A 169 -15.38 5.38 8.02
C MET A 169 -15.14 5.62 9.52
N SER A 170 -13.89 5.88 9.91
CA SER A 170 -13.55 6.17 11.30
C SER A 170 -14.17 7.48 11.79
N TRP A 171 -14.32 8.48 10.91
CA TRP A 171 -15.04 9.72 11.23
C TRP A 171 -16.54 9.49 11.41
N GLN A 172 -17.17 8.66 10.57
CA GLN A 172 -18.59 8.28 10.71
C GLN A 172 -18.84 7.52 12.03
N VAL A 173 -17.94 6.60 12.40
CA VAL A 173 -18.00 5.89 13.68
C VAL A 173 -17.82 6.85 14.86
N ASN A 174 -16.95 7.85 14.76
CA ASN A 174 -16.77 8.84 15.83
C ASN A 174 -18.01 9.74 16.04
N ARG A 175 -18.86 9.89 15.01
CA ARG A 175 -20.11 10.65 15.07
C ARG A 175 -21.33 9.80 15.43
N ASP A 176 -21.14 8.52 15.76
CA ASP A 176 -22.20 7.54 16.08
C ASP A 176 -23.29 7.47 14.99
N VAL A 177 -22.91 7.53 13.71
CA VAL A 177 -23.88 7.48 12.58
C VAL A 177 -24.50 6.08 12.41
N TYR A 178 -23.91 5.06 13.02
CA TYR A 178 -24.34 3.65 12.93
C TYR A 178 -25.21 3.20 14.12
N ASP A 179 -25.59 4.11 15.02
CA ASP A 179 -26.61 3.89 16.06
C ASP A 179 -28.03 4.11 15.49
#